data_AF-A0A377D6P6-F1
#
_entry.id   AF-A0A377D6P6-F1
#
_cell.length_a   1.000
_cell.length_b   1.000
_cell.length_c   1.000
_cell.angle_alpha   90.00
_cell.angle_beta   90.00
_cell.angle_gamma   90.00
#
_symmetry.space_group_name_H-M   'P 1'
#
loop_
_entity.id
_entity.type
_entity.pdbx_description
1 polymer ?
#
loop_
_entity_poly.entity_id
_entity_poly.type
_entity_poly.pdbx_seq_one_letter_code
_entity_poly.pdbx_strand_id
1 'polypeptide(L)'
;MNFPLIANIVVFVVLLFALAQTRHKQWSLAKKVLVGLVMGVVFGLALHTIYGSDSQVLKDSVQWFNIVGNGYVQLLQMIVMPLVFASILSAVARLHNASQLGKISFLTIGTLLFTTLIAALVGVLVTNLFGLTAEGLVQGGAETARLNAIESNYVGKVSDLSVPQLVLSFIPKKPVCRFDRSQSDVNYQRGNFCRIPRRSCAEAAEG
;
A
#
# COMPACT_ATOMS: atom_id res chain seq x y z
N MET A 1 1.33 -35.34 9.39
CA MET A 1 1.81 -34.08 8.77
C MET A 1 1.43 -34.13 7.30
N ASN A 2 0.79 -33.08 6.78
CA ASN A 2 0.24 -33.09 5.42
C ASN A 2 1.38 -33.12 4.38
N PHE A 3 1.70 -34.30 3.85
CA PHE A 3 2.62 -34.51 2.73
C PHE A 3 2.46 -33.50 1.57
N PRO A 4 1.23 -33.14 1.12
CA PRO A 4 1.05 -32.12 0.08
C PRO A 4 1.46 -30.70 0.49
N LEU A 5 1.38 -30.36 1.78
CA LEU A 5 1.79 -29.04 2.30
C LEU A 5 3.31 -28.90 2.25
N ILE A 6 4.01 -29.96 2.67
CA ILE A 6 5.48 -30.00 2.65
C ILE A 6 5.98 -29.95 1.20
N ALA A 7 5.32 -30.65 0.27
CA ALA A 7 5.67 -30.61 -1.15
C ALA A 7 5.55 -29.18 -1.73
N ASN A 8 4.46 -28.45 -1.45
CA ASN A 8 4.28 -27.08 -1.92
C ASN A 8 5.32 -26.11 -1.37
N ILE A 9 5.64 -26.22 -0.08
CA ILE A 9 6.65 -25.38 0.56
C ILE A 9 8.04 -25.70 -0.02
N VAL A 10 8.35 -26.97 -0.25
CA VAL A 10 9.62 -27.38 -0.89
C VAL A 10 9.71 -26.85 -2.31
N VAL A 11 8.64 -26.94 -3.13
CA VAL A 11 8.63 -26.36 -4.47
C VAL A 11 8.83 -24.85 -4.44
N PHE A 12 8.20 -24.15 -3.49
CA PHE A 12 8.40 -22.70 -3.33
C PHE A 12 9.84 -22.36 -2.92
N VAL A 13 10.43 -23.11 -2.01
CA VAL A 13 11.84 -22.91 -1.59
C VAL A 13 12.80 -23.21 -2.74
N VAL A 14 12.56 -24.26 -3.52
CA VAL A 14 13.33 -24.59 -4.72
C VAL A 14 13.18 -23.50 -5.78
N LEU A 15 11.99 -22.96 -5.96
CA LEU A 15 11.72 -21.85 -6.88
C LEU A 15 12.45 -20.58 -6.44
N LEU A 16 12.41 -20.24 -5.14
CA LEU A 16 13.17 -19.13 -4.59
C LEU A 16 14.68 -19.34 -4.74
N PHE A 17 15.17 -20.57 -4.56
CA PHE A 17 16.57 -20.90 -4.74
C PHE A 17 16.99 -20.76 -6.22
N ALA A 18 16.17 -21.22 -7.17
CA ALA A 18 16.40 -21.04 -8.60
C ALA A 18 16.42 -19.56 -9.01
N LEU A 19 15.53 -18.75 -8.42
CA LEU A 19 15.52 -17.28 -8.58
C LEU A 19 16.77 -16.64 -7.96
N ALA A 20 17.18 -17.08 -6.78
CA ALA A 20 18.41 -16.63 -6.12
C ALA A 20 19.66 -17.01 -6.92
N GLN A 21 19.66 -18.17 -7.59
CA GLN A 21 20.75 -18.59 -8.46
C GLN A 21 20.85 -17.73 -9.73
N THR A 22 19.70 -17.23 -10.22
CA THR A 22 19.63 -16.24 -11.30
C THR A 22 20.24 -14.88 -10.90
N ARG A 23 20.40 -14.61 -9.58
CA ARG A 23 21.10 -13.40 -9.07
C ARG A 23 22.57 -13.36 -9.47
N HIS A 24 23.25 -14.51 -9.53
CA HIS A 24 24.68 -14.61 -9.89
C HIS A 24 24.95 -14.39 -11.39
N LYS A 25 23.91 -14.44 -12.23
CA LYS A 25 24.05 -14.10 -13.65
C LYS A 25 24.07 -12.58 -13.83
N GLN A 26 24.95 -12.10 -14.71
CA GLN A 26 25.23 -10.67 -14.96
C GLN A 26 24.09 -9.91 -15.70
N TRP A 27 22.84 -10.38 -15.60
CA TRP A 27 21.71 -9.79 -16.33
C TRP A 27 21.25 -8.46 -15.71
N SER A 28 20.67 -7.59 -16.55
CA SER A 28 20.05 -6.33 -16.12
C SER A 28 18.98 -6.57 -15.04
N LEU A 29 18.94 -5.68 -14.04
CA LEU A 29 18.01 -5.73 -12.90
C LEU A 29 16.55 -5.80 -13.35
N ALA A 30 16.17 -5.05 -14.38
CA ALA A 30 14.81 -5.05 -14.90
C ALA A 30 14.38 -6.45 -15.41
N LYS A 31 15.28 -7.15 -16.12
CA LYS A 31 15.02 -8.50 -16.61
C LYS A 31 14.87 -9.50 -15.45
N LYS A 32 15.64 -9.32 -14.38
CA LYS A 32 15.54 -10.17 -13.17
C LYS A 32 14.19 -10.02 -12.47
N VAL A 33 13.72 -8.77 -12.31
CA VAL A 33 12.41 -8.49 -11.69
C VAL A 33 11.28 -9.04 -12.56
N LEU A 34 11.35 -8.84 -13.87
CA LEU A 34 10.32 -9.31 -14.80
C LEU A 34 10.21 -10.85 -14.81
N VAL A 35 11.35 -11.56 -14.89
CA VAL A 35 11.37 -13.03 -14.80
C VAL A 35 10.82 -13.51 -13.45
N GLY A 36 11.16 -12.82 -12.35
CA GLY A 36 10.63 -13.15 -11.03
C GLY A 36 9.12 -12.96 -10.90
N LEU A 37 8.59 -11.87 -11.46
CA LEU A 37 7.15 -11.60 -11.50
C LEU A 37 6.42 -12.66 -12.33
N VAL A 38 6.93 -12.98 -13.52
CA VAL A 38 6.31 -13.99 -14.40
C VAL A 38 6.32 -15.37 -13.74
N MET A 39 7.44 -15.81 -13.20
CA MET A 39 7.50 -17.10 -12.48
C MET A 39 6.60 -17.12 -11.25
N GLY A 40 6.52 -16.02 -10.49
CA GLY A 40 5.65 -15.93 -9.31
C GLY A 40 4.16 -16.02 -9.67
N VAL A 41 3.73 -15.35 -10.74
CA VAL A 41 2.34 -15.40 -11.23
C VAL A 41 1.99 -16.80 -11.71
N VAL A 42 2.86 -17.42 -12.53
CA VAL A 42 2.64 -18.79 -13.03
C VAL A 42 2.54 -19.79 -11.88
N PHE A 43 3.42 -19.67 -10.89
CA PHE A 43 3.39 -20.53 -9.69
C PHE A 43 2.12 -20.34 -8.86
N GLY A 44 1.68 -19.09 -8.65
CA GLY A 44 0.44 -18.78 -7.94
C GLY A 44 -0.80 -19.37 -8.64
N LEU A 45 -0.86 -19.27 -9.97
CA LEU A 45 -1.94 -19.87 -10.76
C LEU A 45 -1.91 -21.40 -10.75
N ALA A 46 -0.72 -22.01 -10.82
CA ALA A 46 -0.56 -23.46 -10.71
C ALA A 46 -1.05 -24.00 -9.35
N LEU A 47 -0.70 -23.33 -8.25
CA LEU A 47 -1.20 -23.69 -6.92
C LEU A 47 -2.72 -23.55 -6.80
N HIS A 48 -3.29 -22.48 -7.36
CA HIS A 48 -4.73 -22.25 -7.33
C HIS A 48 -5.51 -23.33 -8.11
N THR A 49 -5.00 -23.73 -9.29
CA THR A 49 -5.64 -24.74 -10.15
C THR A 49 -5.51 -26.16 -9.62
N ILE A 50 -4.43 -26.51 -8.92
CA ILE A 50 -4.20 -27.87 -8.41
C ILE A 50 -4.99 -28.14 -7.11
N TYR A 51 -5.09 -27.16 -6.22
CA TYR A 51 -5.65 -27.39 -4.87
C TYR A 51 -7.10 -26.91 -4.68
N GLY A 52 -7.63 -26.06 -5.56
CA GLY A 52 -8.98 -25.51 -5.48
C GLY A 52 -9.21 -24.60 -4.27
N SER A 53 -10.16 -23.66 -4.37
CA SER A 53 -10.33 -22.51 -3.44
C SER A 53 -10.56 -22.84 -1.95
N ASP A 54 -10.84 -24.09 -1.58
CA ASP A 54 -11.33 -24.46 -0.24
C ASP A 54 -10.42 -25.41 0.57
N SER A 55 -9.23 -25.77 0.09
CA SER A 55 -8.37 -26.68 0.86
C SER A 55 -7.64 -25.98 2.02
N GLN A 56 -7.67 -26.57 3.21
CA GLN A 56 -6.94 -26.09 4.39
C GLN A 56 -5.41 -26.06 4.16
N VAL A 57 -4.91 -26.91 3.26
CA VAL A 57 -3.49 -26.99 2.85
C VAL A 57 -3.03 -25.72 2.12
N LEU A 58 -3.90 -25.08 1.32
CA LEU A 58 -3.59 -23.81 0.68
C LEU A 58 -3.48 -22.68 1.71
N LYS A 59 -4.42 -22.60 2.66
CA LYS A 59 -4.43 -21.55 3.69
C LYS A 59 -3.14 -21.57 4.51
N ASP A 60 -2.72 -22.76 4.92
CA ASP A 60 -1.46 -22.93 5.66
C ASP A 60 -0.24 -22.59 4.80
N SER A 61 -0.22 -22.99 3.52
CA SER A 61 0.89 -22.67 2.59
C SER A 61 0.99 -21.17 2.30
N VAL A 62 -0.15 -20.50 2.13
CA VAL A 62 -0.24 -19.04 1.90
C VAL A 62 0.27 -18.27 3.12
N GLN A 63 0.01 -18.75 4.34
CA GLN A 63 0.56 -18.12 5.55
C GLN A 63 2.09 -18.13 5.54
N TRP A 64 2.72 -19.21 5.08
CA TRP A 64 4.19 -19.27 4.91
C TRP A 64 4.70 -18.34 3.81
N PHE A 65 4.01 -18.26 2.67
CA PHE A 65 4.39 -17.33 1.60
C PHE A 65 4.26 -15.87 2.02
N ASN A 66 3.24 -15.56 2.82
CA ASN A 66 3.02 -14.23 3.38
C ASN A 66 4.17 -13.75 4.27
N ILE A 67 4.91 -14.64 4.94
CA ILE A 67 6.09 -14.24 5.74
C ILE A 67 7.15 -13.60 4.83
N VAL A 68 7.41 -14.20 3.66
CA VAL A 68 8.40 -13.68 2.70
C VAL A 68 7.90 -12.41 2.02
N GLY A 69 6.64 -12.41 1.56
CA GLY A 69 6.04 -11.26 0.89
C GLY A 69 5.92 -10.03 1.79
N ASN A 70 5.33 -10.20 2.97
CA ASN A 70 5.20 -9.11 3.94
C ASN A 70 6.56 -8.68 4.48
N GLY A 71 7.49 -9.62 4.69
CA GLY A 71 8.85 -9.29 5.09
C GLY A 71 9.55 -8.36 4.10
N TYR A 72 9.43 -8.63 2.79
CA TYR A 72 9.99 -7.74 1.75
C TYR A 72 9.38 -6.34 1.79
N VAL A 73 8.04 -6.23 1.84
CA VAL A 73 7.35 -4.94 1.88
C VAL A 73 7.71 -4.16 3.15
N GLN A 74 7.81 -4.83 4.30
CA GLN A 74 8.10 -4.21 5.58
C GLN A 74 9.55 -3.69 5.64
N LEU A 75 10.49 -4.43 5.06
CA LEU A 75 11.88 -3.97 4.88
C LEU A 75 11.95 -2.74 3.97
N LEU A 76 11.20 -2.72 2.85
CA LEU A 76 11.12 -1.54 1.99
C LEU A 76 10.52 -0.33 2.73
N GLN A 77 9.40 -0.52 3.45
CA GLN A 77 8.71 0.56 4.17
C GLN A 77 9.60 1.22 5.24
N MET A 78 10.44 0.44 5.93
CA MET A 78 11.40 0.97 6.91
C MET A 78 12.40 1.96 6.28
N ILE A 79 12.79 1.73 5.02
CA ILE A 79 13.76 2.57 4.30
C ILE A 79 13.07 3.78 3.65
N VAL A 80 11.82 3.64 3.17
CA VAL A 80 11.13 4.71 2.44
C VAL A 80 10.93 5.96 3.30
N MET A 81 10.44 5.81 4.54
CA MET A 81 10.14 6.96 5.40
C MET A 81 11.34 7.89 5.65
N PRO A 82 12.52 7.40 6.11
CA PRO A 82 13.68 8.26 6.34
C PRO A 82 14.28 8.79 5.02
N LEU A 83 14.27 8.00 3.95
CA LEU A 83 14.85 8.40 2.67
C LEU A 83 14.07 9.55 2.02
N VAL A 84 12.74 9.54 2.11
CA VAL A 84 11.89 10.63 1.61
C VAL A 84 12.16 11.94 2.38
N PHE A 85 12.28 11.88 3.70
CA PHE A 85 12.59 13.06 4.52
C PHE A 85 13.95 13.67 4.15
N ALA A 86 15.00 12.85 4.06
CA ALA A 86 16.33 13.29 3.66
C ALA A 86 16.34 13.87 2.24
N SER A 87 15.60 13.26 1.31
CA SER A 87 15.45 13.74 -0.07
C SER A 87 14.76 15.11 -0.12
N ILE A 88 13.70 15.34 0.64
CA ILE A 88 13.00 16.63 0.65
C ILE A 88 13.87 17.70 1.32
N LEU A 89 14.48 17.40 2.47
CA LEU A 89 15.32 18.35 3.20
C LEU A 89 16.51 18.83 2.34
N SER A 90 17.19 17.89 1.68
CA SER A 90 18.30 18.22 0.77
C SER A 90 17.84 19.01 -0.47
N ALA A 91 16.65 18.73 -1.00
CA ALA A 91 16.09 19.48 -2.11
C ALA A 91 15.76 20.93 -1.72
N VAL A 92 15.15 21.14 -0.55
CA VAL A 92 14.79 22.47 -0.04
C VAL A 92 16.03 23.28 0.34
N ALA A 93 17.04 22.66 0.96
CA ALA A 93 18.27 23.34 1.38
C ALA A 93 19.11 23.88 0.20
N ARG A 94 19.00 23.28 -0.99
CA ARG A 94 19.74 23.69 -2.19
C ARG A 94 19.09 24.84 -2.96
N LEU A 95 17.91 25.29 -2.52
CA LEU A 95 17.12 26.25 -3.26
C LEU A 95 17.31 27.67 -2.70
N HIS A 96 18.15 28.46 -3.38
CA HIS A 96 18.52 29.80 -2.92
C HIS A 96 17.43 30.86 -3.20
N ASN A 97 16.53 30.61 -4.17
CA ASN A 97 15.54 31.58 -4.64
C ASN A 97 14.10 31.06 -4.46
N ALA A 98 13.33 31.70 -3.57
CA ALA A 98 11.93 31.33 -3.30
C ALA A 98 11.03 31.44 -4.55
N SER A 99 11.30 32.38 -5.45
CA SER A 99 10.53 32.56 -6.70
C SER A 99 10.69 31.36 -7.67
N GLN A 100 11.86 30.70 -7.67
CA GLN A 100 12.10 29.54 -8.51
C GLN A 100 11.35 28.30 -8.01
N LEU A 101 11.10 28.19 -6.70
CA LEU A 101 10.31 27.11 -6.11
C LEU A 101 8.87 27.11 -6.61
N GLY A 102 8.23 28.28 -6.62
CA GLY A 102 6.85 28.43 -7.06
C GLY A 102 6.67 28.02 -8.53
N LYS A 103 7.61 28.40 -9.40
CA LYS A 103 7.55 28.05 -10.84
C LYS A 103 7.74 26.56 -11.08
N ILE A 104 8.68 25.91 -10.39
CA ILE A 104 8.92 24.46 -10.51
C ILE A 104 7.70 23.68 -9.98
N SER A 105 7.17 24.07 -8.82
CA SER A 105 5.99 23.45 -8.23
C SER A 105 4.75 23.63 -9.10
N PHE A 106 4.52 24.83 -9.65
CA PHE A 106 3.40 25.08 -10.56
C PHE A 106 3.48 24.23 -11.82
N LEU A 107 4.67 24.12 -12.43
CA LEU A 107 4.90 23.31 -13.62
C LEU A 107 4.71 21.81 -13.32
N THR A 108 5.18 21.35 -12.16
CA THR A 108 5.04 19.96 -11.71
C THR A 108 3.57 19.62 -11.43
N ILE A 109 2.87 20.43 -10.64
CA ILE A 109 1.45 20.24 -10.33
C ILE A 109 0.62 20.27 -11.61
N GLY A 110 0.87 21.24 -12.50
CA GLY A 110 0.21 21.32 -13.80
C GLY A 110 0.42 20.06 -14.64
N THR A 111 1.65 19.54 -14.71
CA THR A 111 1.96 18.32 -15.46
C THR A 111 1.33 17.06 -14.84
N LEU A 112 1.34 16.95 -13.51
CA LEU A 112 0.72 15.82 -12.80
C LEU A 112 -0.81 15.82 -12.95
N LEU A 113 -1.45 16.98 -12.85
CA LEU A 113 -2.90 17.10 -13.07
C LEU A 113 -3.26 16.81 -14.53
N PHE A 114 -2.48 17.32 -15.49
CA PHE A 114 -2.73 17.10 -16.90
C PHE A 114 -2.59 15.62 -17.29
N THR A 115 -1.54 14.95 -16.81
CA THR A 115 -1.34 13.51 -17.06
C THR A 115 -2.40 12.66 -16.35
N THR A 116 -2.82 13.04 -15.15
CA THR A 116 -3.92 12.37 -14.43
C THR A 116 -5.26 12.53 -15.17
N LEU A 117 -5.53 13.72 -15.71
CA LEU A 117 -6.73 13.97 -16.53
C LEU A 117 -6.75 13.07 -17.77
N ILE A 118 -5.63 12.98 -18.49
CA ILE A 118 -5.52 12.09 -19.66
C ILE A 118 -5.69 10.62 -19.24
N ALA A 119 -5.03 10.19 -18.17
CA ALA A 119 -5.16 8.81 -17.67
C ALA A 119 -6.60 8.47 -17.27
N ALA A 120 -7.31 9.40 -16.62
CA ALA A 120 -8.72 9.24 -16.26
C ALA A 120 -9.63 9.15 -17.49
N LEU A 121 -9.41 10.01 -18.50
CA LEU A 121 -10.15 9.96 -19.77
C LEU A 121 -9.94 8.63 -20.50
N VAL A 122 -8.70 8.16 -20.57
CA VAL A 122 -8.39 6.83 -21.15
C VAL A 122 -9.06 5.73 -20.33
N GLY A 123 -9.03 5.81 -19.01
CA GLY A 123 -9.70 4.84 -18.13
C GLY A 123 -11.20 4.76 -18.40
N VAL A 124 -11.89 5.90 -18.47
CA VAL A 124 -13.33 5.98 -18.76
C VAL A 124 -13.65 5.50 -20.18
N LEU A 125 -12.81 5.84 -21.15
CA LEU A 125 -13.00 5.40 -22.54
C LEU A 125 -12.84 3.88 -22.65
N VAL A 126 -11.85 3.30 -22.00
CA VAL A 126 -11.67 1.84 -21.94
C VAL A 126 -12.86 1.18 -21.23
N THR A 127 -13.30 1.68 -20.06
CA THR A 127 -14.45 1.07 -19.37
C THR A 127 -15.73 1.13 -20.19
N ASN A 128 -15.96 2.23 -20.91
CA ASN A 128 -17.11 2.39 -21.79
C ASN A 128 -17.03 1.50 -23.04
N LEU A 129 -15.87 1.42 -23.70
CA LEU A 129 -15.67 0.59 -24.89
C LEU A 129 -15.78 -0.91 -24.62
N PHE A 130 -15.25 -1.37 -23.48
CA PHE A 130 -15.35 -2.78 -23.08
C PHE A 130 -16.68 -3.12 -22.39
N GLY A 131 -17.59 -2.15 -22.24
CA GLY A 131 -18.89 -2.35 -21.62
C GLY A 131 -18.77 -2.92 -20.20
N LEU A 132 -17.76 -2.49 -19.44
CA LEU A 132 -17.51 -2.91 -18.06
C LEU A 132 -18.56 -2.27 -17.13
N THR A 133 -19.83 -2.67 -17.29
CA THR A 133 -20.92 -2.27 -16.41
C THR A 133 -20.92 -3.16 -15.16
N ALA A 134 -21.14 -2.54 -14.01
CA ALA A 134 -21.10 -3.22 -12.71
C ALA A 134 -22.22 -4.27 -12.51
N GLU A 135 -23.16 -4.37 -13.47
CA GLU A 135 -24.28 -5.32 -13.45
C GLU A 135 -23.86 -6.79 -13.62
N GLY A 136 -22.63 -7.07 -14.05
CA GLY A 136 -22.11 -8.44 -14.25
C GLY A 136 -21.19 -8.97 -13.15
N LEU A 137 -20.82 -8.16 -12.15
CA LEU A 137 -20.02 -8.63 -11.03
C LEU A 137 -20.96 -9.29 -10.02
N VAL A 138 -20.89 -10.63 -9.90
CA VAL A 138 -21.60 -11.37 -8.85
C VAL A 138 -21.18 -10.80 -7.49
N GLN A 139 -22.05 -9.95 -6.97
CA GLN A 139 -21.91 -9.30 -5.68
C GLN A 139 -22.27 -10.37 -4.65
N GLY A 140 -21.30 -11.24 -4.30
CA GLY A 140 -21.50 -12.24 -3.25
C GLY A 140 -22.01 -11.55 -1.98
N GLY A 141 -22.89 -12.19 -1.21
CA GLY A 141 -23.61 -11.55 -0.08
C GLY A 141 -22.74 -10.83 0.97
N ALA A 142 -21.44 -11.13 1.02
CA ALA A 142 -20.45 -10.39 1.81
C ALA A 142 -20.21 -8.95 1.32
N GLU A 143 -20.33 -8.69 0.02
CA GLU A 143 -20.13 -7.39 -0.62
C GLU A 143 -21.36 -6.49 -0.44
N THR A 144 -22.58 -7.05 -0.49
CA THR A 144 -23.83 -6.32 -0.15
C THR A 144 -23.86 -5.87 1.32
N ALA A 145 -23.36 -6.70 2.24
CA ALA A 145 -23.21 -6.31 3.65
C ALA A 145 -22.18 -5.18 3.85
N ARG A 146 -21.13 -5.14 3.01
CA ARG A 146 -20.13 -4.06 3.00
C ARG A 146 -20.68 -2.78 2.37
N LEU A 147 -21.50 -2.88 1.33
CA LEU A 147 -22.17 -1.73 0.71
C LEU A 147 -23.13 -1.03 1.68
N ASN A 148 -23.91 -1.79 2.46
CA ASN A 148 -24.77 -1.22 3.51
C ASN A 148 -23.96 -0.49 4.61
N ALA A 149 -22.75 -0.98 4.92
CA ALA A 149 -21.85 -0.31 5.86
C ALA A 149 -21.23 0.96 5.27
N ILE A 150 -20.99 1.00 3.96
CA ILE A 150 -20.45 2.18 3.26
C ILE A 150 -21.52 3.27 3.15
N GLU A 151 -22.75 2.91 2.78
CA GLU A 151 -23.87 3.85 2.67
C GLU A 151 -24.16 4.55 4.00
N SER A 152 -24.23 3.78 5.09
CA SER A 152 -24.54 4.32 6.43
C SER A 152 -23.40 5.14 7.06
N ASN A 153 -22.13 4.83 6.80
CA ASN A 153 -21.01 5.46 7.51
C ASN A 153 -20.26 6.53 6.70
N TYR A 154 -20.32 6.51 5.37
CA TYR A 154 -19.50 7.38 4.52
C TYR A 154 -20.31 8.44 3.78
N VAL A 155 -21.51 8.14 3.30
CA VAL A 155 -22.35 9.10 2.53
C VAL A 155 -22.74 10.31 3.37
N GLY A 156 -23.07 10.10 4.65
CA GLY A 156 -23.37 11.19 5.59
C GLY A 156 -22.15 12.02 6.00
N LYS A 157 -20.93 11.44 5.98
CA LYS A 157 -19.70 12.17 6.32
C LYS A 157 -19.19 13.01 5.16
N VAL A 158 -19.23 12.52 3.93
CA VAL A 158 -18.73 13.27 2.76
C VAL A 158 -19.62 14.45 2.38
N SER A 159 -20.92 14.39 2.72
CA SER A 159 -21.89 15.47 2.44
C SER A 159 -21.80 16.65 3.42
N ASP A 160 -21.21 16.44 4.61
CA ASP A 160 -21.11 17.44 5.68
C ASP A 160 -19.71 18.12 5.75
N LEU A 161 -18.73 17.64 4.97
CA LEU A 161 -17.45 18.32 4.83
C LEU A 161 -17.60 19.54 3.92
N SER A 162 -18.00 20.67 4.48
CA SER A 162 -17.93 21.95 3.78
C SER A 162 -16.47 22.25 3.40
N VAL A 163 -16.22 22.82 2.21
CA VAL A 163 -14.89 23.10 1.63
C VAL A 163 -13.86 23.66 2.64
N PRO A 164 -14.24 24.54 3.60
CA PRO A 164 -13.36 24.98 4.69
C PRO A 164 -12.79 23.86 5.58
N GLN A 165 -13.57 22.84 5.92
CA GLN A 165 -13.13 21.70 6.75
C GLN A 165 -12.08 20.85 6.00
N LEU A 166 -12.21 20.75 4.68
CA LEU A 166 -11.22 20.07 3.84
C LEU A 166 -9.91 20.86 3.81
N VAL A 167 -9.97 22.18 3.67
CA VAL A 167 -8.79 23.06 3.75
C VAL A 167 -8.12 22.99 5.12
N LEU A 168 -8.92 22.99 6.20
CA LEU A 168 -8.43 22.84 7.58
C LEU A 168 -7.81 21.45 7.84
N SER A 169 -8.15 20.43 7.05
CA SER A 169 -7.57 19.08 7.17
C SER A 169 -6.16 18.98 6.59
N PHE A 170 -5.82 19.85 5.63
CA PHE A 170 -4.47 19.95 5.06
C PHE A 170 -3.48 20.65 5.99
N ILE A 171 -3.96 21.37 7.02
CA ILE A 171 -3.13 21.97 8.06
C ILE A 171 -3.02 20.98 9.23
N PRO A 172 -1.92 20.20 9.34
CA PRO A 172 -1.75 19.29 10.46
C PRO A 172 -1.64 20.09 11.76
N LYS A 173 -2.59 19.90 12.68
CA LYS A 173 -2.68 20.65 13.95
C LYS A 173 -1.45 20.52 14.86
N LYS A 174 -0.60 19.51 14.67
CA LYS A 174 0.66 19.29 15.42
C LYS A 174 1.69 18.55 14.54
N PRO A 175 2.71 19.23 13.97
CA PRO A 175 3.68 18.59 13.07
C PRO A 175 4.59 17.57 13.78
N VAL A 176 4.96 17.81 15.04
CA VAL A 176 5.86 16.93 15.82
C VAL A 176 5.17 15.63 16.26
N CYS A 177 3.91 15.68 16.72
CA CYS A 177 3.18 14.48 17.15
C CYS A 177 2.90 13.48 16.01
N ARG A 178 3.03 13.89 14.74
CA ARG A 178 2.83 13.00 13.59
C ARG A 178 4.02 12.06 13.36
N PHE A 179 5.23 12.50 13.67
CA PHE A 179 6.42 11.64 13.61
C PHE A 179 6.39 10.57 14.73
N ASP A 180 5.98 10.93 15.95
CA ASP A 180 5.83 9.96 17.05
C ASP A 180 4.68 8.97 16.85
N ARG A 181 3.57 9.40 16.22
CA ARG A 181 2.43 8.49 15.96
C ARG A 181 2.77 7.41 14.94
N SER A 182 3.60 7.73 13.94
CA SER A 182 4.15 6.74 12.99
C SER A 182 4.97 5.65 13.68
N GLN A 183 5.62 5.96 14.79
CA GLN A 183 6.37 4.98 15.59
C GLN A 183 5.44 4.22 16.57
N SER A 184 4.37 4.88 17.03
CA SER A 184 3.40 4.32 17.99
C SER A 184 2.43 3.32 17.35
N ASP A 185 2.05 3.47 16.09
CA ASP A 185 1.19 2.49 15.39
C ASP A 185 1.90 1.14 15.15
N VAL A 186 3.24 1.15 15.03
CA VAL A 186 4.06 -0.08 15.01
C VAL A 186 4.03 -0.80 16.36
N ASN A 187 3.93 -0.05 17.46
CA ASN A 187 3.90 -0.60 18.82
C ASN A 187 2.50 -1.05 19.24
N TYR A 188 1.43 -0.52 18.63
CA TYR A 188 0.06 -0.94 18.93
C TYR A 188 -0.29 -2.35 18.39
N GLN A 189 0.31 -2.77 17.27
CA GLN A 189 0.11 -4.14 16.72
C GLN A 189 0.94 -5.21 17.44
N ARG A 190 1.99 -4.84 18.19
CA ARG A 190 2.70 -5.76 19.09
C ARG A 190 2.15 -5.57 20.50
N GLY A 191 1.12 -6.34 20.85
CA GLY A 191 0.44 -6.27 22.14
C GLY A 191 1.37 -6.30 23.36
N ASN A 192 1.87 -5.14 23.77
CA ASN A 192 2.44 -4.91 25.07
C ASN A 192 1.97 -3.55 25.61
N PHE A 193 1.17 -3.69 26.66
CA PHE A 193 0.72 -2.68 27.61
C PHE A 193 1.81 -1.64 27.91
N CYS A 194 1.59 -0.40 27.47
CA CYS A 194 2.09 0.76 28.20
C CYS A 194 0.92 1.70 28.41
N ARG A 195 0.22 1.53 29.55
CA ARG A 195 -0.72 2.53 30.07
C ARG A 195 0.08 3.80 30.33
N ILE A 196 0.09 4.74 29.40
CA ILE A 196 0.38 6.13 29.74
C ILE A 196 -0.96 6.80 30.05
N PRO A 197 -1.17 7.30 31.28
CA PRO A 197 -2.44 7.90 31.67
C PRO A 197 -2.71 9.15 30.82
N ARG A 198 -3.90 9.19 30.20
CA ARG A 198 -4.50 10.30 29.42
C ARG A 198 -4.70 11.62 30.21
N ARG A 199 -3.94 11.89 31.27
CA ARG A 199 -4.06 13.14 32.04
C ARG A 199 -3.01 14.20 31.68
N SER A 200 -1.86 13.83 31.13
CA SER A 200 -0.78 14.81 30.95
C SER A 200 -0.91 15.74 29.73
N CYS A 201 -1.96 15.62 28.91
CA CYS A 201 -2.18 16.50 27.75
C CYS A 201 -3.26 17.57 27.96
N ALA A 202 -3.98 17.55 29.08
CA ALA A 202 -5.02 18.54 29.37
C ALA A 202 -4.50 19.76 30.15
N GLU A 203 -3.37 19.66 30.85
CA GLU A 203 -2.88 20.71 31.76
C GLU A 203 -1.91 21.73 31.14
N ALA A 204 -1.61 21.65 29.83
CA ALA A 204 -0.75 22.64 29.15
C ALA A 204 -1.52 23.65 28.29
N ALA A 205 -2.82 23.81 28.52
CA ALA A 205 -3.70 24.74 27.81
C ALA A 205 -4.13 25.97 28.63
N GLU A 206 -3.61 26.13 29.85
CA GLU A 206 -3.78 27.33 30.67
C GLU A 206 -2.39 27.77 31.18
N GLY A 207 -1.71 28.60 30.39
CA GLY A 207 -0.38 29.15 30.68
C GLY A 207 0.22 29.86 29.48
#